data_AF-A0A1X6Z7K1-F1
#
_entry.id   AF-A0A1X6Z7K1-F1
#
_cell.length_a   1.000
_cell.length_b   1.000
_cell.length_c   1.000
_cell.angle_alpha   90.00
_cell.angle_beta   90.00
_cell.angle_gamma   90.00
#
_symmetry.space_group_name_H-M   'P 1'
#
loop_
_entity.id
_entity.type
_entity.pdbx_description
1 polymer ?
#
loop_
_entity_poly.entity_id
_entity_poly.type
_entity_poly.pdbx_seq_one_letter_code
_entity_poly.pdbx_strand_id
1 'polypeptide(L)'
;MFKRLFGISLAFGMAATAPPAFAQSCAEREDVIAKLKGSYSEELVFGGLQKTRGAQAVMEVWTSKETGSYTVLVTRANGISCIVAVGTDFFEAIPKIEPKGQPS
;
A
#
# COMPACT_ATOMS: atom_id res chain seq x y z
N MET A 1 46.14 -24.04 -12.49
CA MET A 1 45.84 -22.73 -11.86
C MET A 1 44.54 -22.10 -12.37
N PHE A 2 44.09 -22.38 -13.61
CA PHE A 2 42.83 -21.85 -14.18
C PHE A 2 41.52 -22.38 -13.54
N LYS A 3 41.56 -23.58 -12.94
CA LYS A 3 40.37 -24.25 -12.37
C LYS A 3 39.89 -23.65 -11.03
N ARG A 4 40.75 -22.89 -10.34
CA ARG A 4 40.40 -22.16 -9.11
C ARG A 4 39.77 -20.80 -9.39
N LEU A 5 40.05 -20.20 -10.55
CA LEU A 5 39.49 -18.91 -10.96
C LEU A 5 38.01 -19.03 -11.39
N PHE A 6 37.62 -20.16 -11.98
CA PHE A 6 36.23 -20.41 -12.39
C PHE A 6 35.25 -20.65 -11.23
N GLY A 7 35.72 -21.14 -10.08
CA GLY A 7 34.87 -21.38 -8.91
C GLY A 7 34.48 -20.08 -8.20
N ILE A 8 35.35 -19.07 -8.22
CA ILE A 8 35.13 -17.79 -7.54
C ILE A 8 34.16 -16.91 -8.35
N SER A 9 34.20 -16.96 -9.68
CA SER A 9 33.27 -16.20 -10.53
C SER A 9 31.83 -16.70 -10.43
N LEU A 10 31.61 -18.01 -10.28
CA LEU A 10 30.26 -18.57 -10.14
C LEU A 10 29.58 -18.20 -8.81
N ALA A 11 30.35 -18.12 -7.73
CA ALA A 11 29.83 -17.76 -6.41
C ALA A 11 29.42 -16.26 -6.33
N PHE A 12 30.13 -15.38 -7.04
CA PHE A 12 29.79 -13.95 -7.07
C PHE A 12 28.57 -13.64 -7.95
N GLY A 13 28.34 -14.42 -9.01
CA GLY A 13 27.17 -14.25 -9.89
C GLY A 13 25.82 -14.53 -9.22
N MET A 14 25.79 -15.38 -8.19
CA MET A 14 24.55 -15.79 -7.53
C MET A 14 24.06 -14.79 -6.46
N ALA A 15 24.93 -13.91 -5.96
CA ALA A 15 24.56 -12.87 -5.01
C ALA A 15 23.88 -11.65 -5.68
N ALA A 16 24.07 -11.46 -6.99
CA ALA A 16 23.58 -10.30 -7.73
C ALA A 16 22.15 -10.43 -8.27
N THR A 17 21.51 -11.60 -8.13
CA THR A 17 20.15 -11.84 -8.64
C THR A 17 19.06 -11.78 -7.58
N ALA A 18 19.37 -11.29 -6.37
CA ALA A 18 18.32 -11.00 -5.41
C ALA A 18 17.42 -9.90 -6.00
N PRO A 19 16.12 -10.17 -6.25
CA PRO A 19 15.22 -9.11 -6.67
C PRO A 19 15.25 -8.02 -5.60
N PRO A 20 15.22 -6.73 -5.98
CA PRO A 20 15.08 -5.67 -5.00
C PRO A 20 13.83 -5.99 -4.18
N ALA A 21 14.03 -6.24 -2.89
CA ALA A 21 12.93 -6.31 -1.95
C ALA A 21 12.37 -4.90 -1.90
N PHE A 22 11.35 -4.62 -2.72
CA PHE A 22 10.45 -3.51 -2.44
C PHE A 22 9.98 -3.74 -1.02
N ALA A 23 10.54 -2.99 -0.07
CA ALA A 23 10.13 -3.04 1.31
C ALA A 23 8.65 -2.69 1.30
N GLN A 24 7.80 -3.71 1.40
CA GLN A 24 6.38 -3.48 1.56
C GLN A 24 6.25 -2.79 2.91
N SER A 25 5.95 -1.50 2.90
CA SER A 25 5.72 -0.71 4.11
C SER A 25 4.42 -1.21 4.75
N CYS A 26 4.55 -2.26 5.54
CA CYS A 26 3.47 -2.91 6.26
C CYS A 26 3.65 -2.69 7.76
N ALA A 27 2.55 -2.45 8.45
CA ALA A 27 2.50 -2.37 9.90
C ALA A 27 1.11 -2.81 10.38
N GLU A 28 0.89 -2.79 11.69
CA GLU A 28 -0.46 -2.92 12.24
C GLU A 28 -1.35 -1.81 11.67
N ARG A 29 -2.56 -2.17 11.24
CA ARG A 29 -3.47 -1.22 10.58
C ARG A 29 -3.75 0.01 11.44
N GLU A 30 -3.86 -0.17 12.75
CA GLU A 30 -4.14 0.92 13.69
C GLU A 30 -3.03 1.98 13.68
N ASP A 31 -1.77 1.56 13.65
CA ASP A 31 -0.62 2.47 13.59
C ASP A 31 -0.58 3.24 12.28
N VAL A 32 -0.84 2.55 11.15
CA VAL A 32 -0.91 3.19 9.82
C VAL A 32 -2.02 4.24 9.81
N ILE A 33 -3.22 3.91 10.28
CA ILE A 33 -4.35 4.84 10.31
C ILE A 33 -4.08 6.02 11.23
N ALA A 34 -3.49 5.80 12.40
CA ALA A 34 -3.12 6.87 13.31
C ALA A 34 -2.14 7.84 12.63
N LYS A 35 -1.18 7.31 11.87
CA LYS A 35 -0.24 8.13 11.09
C LYS A 35 -0.94 8.91 9.97
N LEU A 36 -1.80 8.26 9.18
CA LEU A 36 -2.53 8.90 8.07
C LEU A 36 -3.41 10.05 8.57
N LYS A 37 -4.19 9.81 9.63
CA LYS A 37 -5.04 10.85 10.23
C LYS A 37 -4.23 11.97 10.87
N GLY A 38 -3.21 11.62 11.67
CA GLY A 38 -2.49 12.59 12.49
C GLY A 38 -1.43 13.40 11.75
N SER A 39 -0.76 12.82 10.75
CA SER A 39 0.34 13.49 10.03
C SER A 39 -0.03 13.99 8.63
N TYR A 40 -1.05 13.40 8.00
CA TYR A 40 -1.40 13.72 6.61
C TYR A 40 -2.82 14.29 6.46
N SER A 41 -3.58 14.37 7.56
CA SER A 41 -5.01 14.72 7.55
C SER A 41 -5.81 13.85 6.57
N GLU A 42 -5.38 12.60 6.35
CA GLU A 42 -6.04 11.69 5.41
C GLU A 42 -7.22 10.95 6.08
N GLU A 43 -8.33 10.88 5.36
CA GLU A 43 -9.56 10.20 5.75
C GLU A 43 -9.92 9.09 4.76
N LEU A 44 -10.60 8.04 5.23
CA LEU A 44 -11.03 6.93 4.39
C LEU A 44 -12.15 7.37 3.45
N VAL A 45 -11.93 7.32 2.14
CA VAL A 45 -12.93 7.70 1.13
C VAL A 45 -13.52 6.51 0.37
N PHE A 46 -12.75 5.44 0.21
CA PHE A 46 -13.18 4.24 -0.50
C PHE A 46 -12.59 2.99 0.15
N GLY A 47 -13.35 1.90 0.16
CA GLY A 47 -12.83 0.61 0.57
C GLY A 47 -13.71 -0.55 0.13
N GLY A 48 -13.11 -1.74 0.09
CA GLY A 48 -13.82 -2.96 -0.30
C GLY A 48 -13.00 -4.22 -0.11
N LEU A 49 -13.69 -5.35 0.00
CA LEU A 49 -13.04 -6.65 0.06
C LEU A 49 -12.60 -7.08 -1.35
N GLN A 50 -11.31 -7.40 -1.49
CA GLN A 50 -10.75 -7.97 -2.71
C GLN A 50 -10.31 -9.41 -2.50
N LYS A 51 -10.35 -10.19 -3.58
CA LYS A 51 -9.72 -11.51 -3.65
C LYS A 51 -8.23 -11.32 -3.90
N THR A 52 -7.39 -11.70 -2.94
CA THR A 52 -5.95 -11.82 -3.16
C THR A 52 -5.59 -13.30 -3.31
N ARG A 53 -4.39 -13.62 -3.82
CA ARG A 53 -4.00 -15.04 -4.00
C ARG A 53 -4.04 -15.77 -2.66
N GLY A 54 -4.97 -16.71 -2.53
CA GLY A 54 -5.12 -17.58 -1.37
C GLY A 54 -5.80 -16.96 -0.14
N ALA A 55 -6.26 -15.70 -0.18
CA ALA A 55 -6.93 -15.05 0.95
C ALA A 55 -7.83 -13.89 0.52
N GLN A 56 -8.64 -13.39 1.45
CA GLN A 56 -9.35 -12.12 1.30
C GLN A 56 -8.56 -11.00 1.97
N ALA A 57 -8.58 -9.81 1.37
CA ALA A 57 -7.98 -8.61 1.93
C ALA A 57 -8.89 -7.41 1.69
N VAL A 58 -8.82 -6.40 2.55
CA VAL A 58 -9.55 -5.14 2.38
C VAL A 58 -8.63 -4.15 1.68
N MET A 59 -9.07 -3.60 0.55
CA MET A 59 -8.44 -2.45 -0.07
C MET A 59 -9.07 -1.19 0.49
N GLU A 60 -8.25 -0.20 0.84
CA GLU A 60 -8.69 1.08 1.39
C GLU A 60 -7.97 2.21 0.64
N VAL A 61 -8.68 3.30 0.34
CA VAL A 61 -8.12 4.52 -0.22
C VAL A 61 -8.39 5.65 0.76
N TRP A 62 -7.31 6.29 1.18
CA TRP A 62 -7.27 7.39 2.13
C TRP A 62 -6.82 8.65 1.42
N THR A 63 -7.46 9.78 1.70
CA THR A 63 -7.16 11.03 1.01
C THR A 63 -7.30 12.24 1.93
N SER A 64 -6.56 13.30 1.63
CA SER A 64 -6.63 14.57 2.35
C SER A 64 -7.05 15.67 1.39
N LYS A 65 -8.16 16.34 1.71
CA LYS A 65 -8.59 17.54 0.96
C LYS A 65 -7.70 18.75 1.24
N GLU A 66 -7.01 18.74 2.37
CA GLU A 66 -6.12 19.82 2.80
C GLU A 66 -4.80 19.79 2.04
N THR A 67 -4.17 18.62 1.96
CA THR A 67 -2.83 18.45 1.36
C THR A 67 -2.89 17.93 -0.07
N GLY A 68 -4.03 17.39 -0.51
CA GLY A 68 -4.18 16.68 -1.78
C GLY A 68 -3.52 15.30 -1.80
N SER A 69 -2.98 14.82 -0.67
CA SER A 69 -2.31 13.52 -0.61
C SER A 69 -3.31 12.36 -0.65
N TYR A 70 -2.84 11.20 -1.10
CA TYR A 70 -3.55 9.95 -0.97
C TYR A 70 -2.64 8.78 -0.64
N THR A 71 -3.23 7.80 0.03
CA THR A 71 -2.61 6.51 0.37
C THR A 71 -3.57 5.37 0.06
N VAL A 72 -3.07 4.32 -0.59
CA VAL A 72 -3.81 3.07 -0.81
C VAL A 72 -3.23 1.98 0.06
N LEU A 73 -4.09 1.35 0.86
CA LEU A 73 -3.75 0.26 1.76
C LEU A 73 -4.37 -1.05 1.28
N VAL A 74 -3.68 -2.15 1.57
CA VAL A 74 -4.22 -3.51 1.52
C VAL A 74 -4.04 -4.16 2.89
N THR A 75 -5.16 -4.40 3.56
CA THR A 75 -5.24 -4.95 4.92
C THR A 75 -5.64 -6.42 4.87
N ARG A 76 -4.85 -7.29 5.49
CA ARG A 76 -5.15 -8.72 5.63
C ARG A 76 -5.94 -9.00 6.91
N ALA A 77 -6.59 -10.16 6.98
CA ALA A 77 -7.39 -10.58 8.14
C ALA A 77 -6.59 -10.68 9.45
N ASN A 78 -5.26 -10.72 9.39
CA ASN A 78 -4.38 -10.74 10.57
C ASN A 78 -4.04 -9.34 11.11
N GLY A 79 -4.71 -8.27 10.64
CA GLY A 79 -4.50 -6.90 11.13
C GLY A 79 -3.39 -6.13 10.42
N ILE A 80 -2.53 -6.81 9.68
CA ILE A 80 -1.43 -6.16 8.95
C ILE A 80 -1.96 -5.44 7.72
N SER A 81 -1.63 -4.15 7.63
CA SER A 81 -1.94 -3.29 6.50
C SER A 81 -0.66 -2.87 5.79
N CYS A 82 -0.64 -3.04 4.46
CA CYS A 82 0.48 -2.68 3.63
C CYS A 82 0.11 -1.50 2.74
N ILE A 83 0.99 -0.50 2.69
CA ILE A 83 0.90 0.60 1.73
C ILE A 83 1.26 0.03 0.35
N VAL A 84 0.34 0.17 -0.61
CA VAL A 84 0.54 -0.29 -1.99
C VAL A 84 0.65 0.84 -3.01
N ALA A 85 0.19 2.04 -2.66
CA ALA A 85 0.42 3.27 -3.43
C ALA A 85 0.34 4.50 -2.51
N VAL A 86 1.10 5.54 -2.85
CA VAL A 86 1.08 6.86 -2.20
C VAL A 86 1.28 7.94 -3.25
N GLY A 87 0.72 9.13 -3.04
CA GLY A 87 0.96 10.27 -3.91
C GLY A 87 0.19 11.52 -3.51
N THR A 88 0.09 12.44 -4.46
CA THR A 88 -0.60 13.72 -4.35
C THR A 88 -1.60 13.89 -5.49
N ASP A 89 -2.29 15.03 -5.53
CA ASP A 89 -3.19 15.43 -6.61
C ASP A 89 -4.34 14.42 -6.82
N PHE A 90 -4.86 13.89 -5.71
CA PHE A 90 -6.01 13.00 -5.74
C PHE A 90 -7.24 13.69 -6.34
N PHE A 91 -7.94 12.99 -7.23
CA PHE A 91 -9.19 13.46 -7.82
C PHE A 91 -10.23 12.34 -7.88
N GLU A 92 -11.49 12.71 -7.70
CA GLU A 92 -12.63 11.84 -7.98
C GLU A 92 -13.09 12.11 -9.42
N ALA A 93 -13.11 11.08 -10.27
CA ALA A 93 -13.57 11.23 -11.65
C ALA A 93 -15.06 11.60 -11.74
N ILE A 94 -15.87 11.16 -10.76
CA ILE A 94 -17.28 11.49 -10.63
C ILE A 94 -17.49 12.01 -9.20
N PRO A 95 -17.82 13.29 -9.01
CA PRO A 95 -18.05 13.84 -7.69
C PRO A 95 -19.18 13.10 -6.97
N LYS A 96 -18.97 12.79 -5.68
CA LYS A 96 -20.02 12.24 -4.83
C LYS A 96 -21.17 13.25 -4.69
N ILE A 97 -22.32 12.95 -5.30
CA ILE A 97 -23.54 13.75 -5.13
C ILE A 97 -24.23 13.29 -3.84
N GLU A 98 -24.24 14.14 -2.82
CA GLU A 98 -25.08 13.89 -1.65
C GLU A 98 -26.55 14.13 -2.03
N PRO A 99 -27.43 13.11 -1.94
CA PRO A 99 -28.84 13.31 -2.23
C PRO A 99 -29.43 14.29 -1.22
N LYS A 100 -30.04 15.38 -1.72
CA LYS A 100 -30.80 16.30 -0.87
C LYS A 100 -32.12 15.64 -0.48
N GLY A 101 -32.11 14.87 0.60
CA GLY A 101 -33.31 14.26 1.17
C GLY A 101 -33.05 13.79 2.59
N GLN A 102 -33.96 14.10 3.51
CA GLN A 102 -34.00 13.49 4.83
C GLN A 102 -34.64 12.10 4.69
N PRO A 103 -34.05 11.03 5.26
CA PRO A 103 -34.73 9.74 5.28
C PRO A 103 -36.06 9.92 6.01
N SER A 104 -37.15 9.59 5.32
CA SER A 104 -38.51 9.53 5.87
C SER A 104 -38.64 8.47 6.94
#